data_AF-A0A931N4Y2-F1
#
_entry.id   AF-A0A931N4Y2-F1
#
_cell.length_a   1.000
_cell.length_b   1.000
_cell.length_c   1.000
_cell.angle_alpha   90.00
_cell.angle_beta   90.00
_cell.angle_gamma   90.00
#
_symmetry.space_group_name_H-M   'P 1'
#
loop_
_entity.id
_entity.type
_entity.pdbx_description
1 polymer ?
#
loop_
_entity_poly.entity_id
_entity_poly.type
_entity_poly.pdbx_seq_one_letter_code
_entity_poly.pdbx_strand_id
1 'polypeptide(L)'
;MRIVLITMAIAALPLVAACGDDKADQPQVTAADLSRSLQEKGIKDANLADCAAKVYVDEGISQAGLRILLKSDDTKAVDPETLGMSKQDADLARSATRKIAGACIGKS
;
A
#
# COMPACT_ATOMS: atom_id res chain seq x y z
N MET A 1 -5.69 44.23 -17.41
CA MET A 1 -6.14 43.52 -16.19
C MET A 1 -6.49 42.09 -16.61
N ARG A 2 -5.87 41.09 -15.98
CA ARG A 2 -5.95 39.67 -16.31
C ARG A 2 -7.18 39.07 -15.66
N ILE A 3 -8.14 38.58 -16.45
CA ILE A 3 -9.26 37.79 -15.95
C ILE A 3 -9.00 36.35 -16.37
N VAL A 4 -8.65 35.54 -15.37
CA VAL A 4 -8.34 34.11 -15.48
C VAL A 4 -9.65 33.37 -15.72
N LEU A 5 -9.75 32.69 -16.86
CA LEU A 5 -10.85 31.76 -17.15
C LEU A 5 -10.52 30.42 -16.50
N ILE A 6 -11.25 30.05 -15.45
CA ILE A 6 -11.22 28.70 -14.88
C ILE A 6 -12.22 27.86 -15.68
N THR A 7 -11.72 27.13 -16.67
CA THR A 7 -12.43 26.02 -17.30
C THR A 7 -12.25 24.77 -16.44
N MET A 8 -13.17 24.55 -15.50
CA MET A 8 -13.35 23.22 -14.89
C MET A 8 -14.07 22.31 -15.89
N ALA A 9 -13.30 21.44 -16.54
CA ALA A 9 -13.85 20.24 -17.15
C ALA A 9 -14.26 19.30 -16.00
N ILE A 10 -15.56 19.29 -15.69
CA ILE A 10 -16.16 18.35 -14.75
C ILE A 10 -16.22 16.99 -15.46
N ALA A 11 -15.14 16.24 -15.36
CA ALA A 11 -15.16 14.82 -15.60
C ALA A 11 -16.05 14.18 -14.53
N ALA A 12 -17.08 13.47 -14.99
CA ALA A 12 -17.95 12.67 -14.15
C ALA A 12 -17.16 11.65 -13.34
N LEU A 13 -16.98 11.91 -12.04
CA LEU A 13 -16.80 10.87 -11.04
C LEU A 13 -17.84 11.12 -9.93
N PRO A 14 -18.74 10.16 -9.64
CA PRO A 14 -19.55 10.23 -8.44
C PRO A 14 -18.65 9.85 -7.25
N LEU A 15 -17.77 10.77 -6.86
CA LEU A 15 -16.93 10.66 -5.67
C LEU A 15 -17.51 11.51 -4.54
N VAL A 16 -18.78 11.28 -4.18
CA VAL A 16 -19.30 11.60 -2.84
C VAL A 16 -20.40 10.59 -2.50
N ALA A 17 -19.98 9.43 -2.01
CA ALA A 17 -20.78 8.61 -1.11
C ALA A 17 -19.93 8.36 0.15
N ALA A 18 -19.61 9.44 0.83
CA ALA A 18 -19.14 9.45 2.22
C ALA A 18 -20.23 10.13 3.05
N CYS A 19 -21.37 9.46 3.17
CA CYS A 19 -22.46 9.78 4.09
C CYS A 19 -23.35 8.53 4.22
N GLY A 20 -23.36 7.92 5.41
CA GLY A 20 -24.48 7.07 5.87
C GLY A 20 -24.31 5.56 5.75
N ASP A 21 -24.48 4.90 6.90
CA ASP A 21 -25.00 3.54 7.12
C ASP A 21 -24.03 2.33 7.19
N ASP A 22 -23.61 2.06 8.43
CA ASP A 22 -23.86 0.79 9.14
C ASP A 22 -23.47 -0.54 8.46
N LYS A 23 -22.17 -0.67 8.13
CA LYS A 23 -21.32 -1.87 8.31
C LYS A 23 -19.96 -1.52 7.71
N ALA A 24 -19.09 -0.91 8.51
CA ALA A 24 -17.81 -0.41 8.02
C ALA A 24 -16.84 -1.58 7.72
N ASP A 25 -16.95 -2.14 6.51
CA ASP A 25 -15.80 -2.73 5.83
C ASP A 25 -14.71 -1.67 5.80
N GLN A 26 -13.63 -1.91 6.56
CA GLN A 26 -12.48 -1.01 6.61
C GLN A 26 -11.96 -0.79 5.18
N PRO A 27 -11.48 0.43 4.83
CA PRO A 27 -10.92 0.71 3.51
C PRO A 27 -9.95 -0.40 3.08
N GLN A 28 -10.11 -0.88 1.84
CA GLN A 28 -9.21 -1.87 1.27
C GLN A 28 -7.83 -1.24 1.11
N VAL A 29 -6.82 -1.94 1.60
CA VAL A 29 -5.42 -1.56 1.46
C VAL A 29 -5.00 -1.79 0.01
N THR A 30 -4.53 -0.72 -0.63
CA THR A 30 -4.04 -0.76 -2.01
C THR A 30 -2.51 -0.77 -2.07
N ALA A 31 -1.96 -1.09 -3.23
CA ALA A 31 -0.52 -0.94 -3.49
C ALA A 31 -0.06 0.51 -3.33
N ALA A 32 -0.90 1.50 -3.64
CA ALA A 32 -0.57 2.91 -3.47
C ALA A 32 -0.44 3.28 -1.98
N ASP A 33 -1.34 2.76 -1.13
CA ASP A 33 -1.27 2.98 0.32
C ASP A 33 0.01 2.37 0.91
N LEU A 34 0.34 1.14 0.47
CA LEU A 34 1.55 0.45 0.89
C LEU A 34 2.82 1.18 0.44
N SER A 35 2.87 1.64 -0.82
CA SER A 35 4.00 2.40 -1.34
C SER A 35 4.21 3.70 -0.56
N ARG A 36 3.12 4.45 -0.29
CA ARG A 36 3.21 5.67 0.53
C ARG A 36 3.75 5.36 1.92
N SER A 37 3.21 4.34 2.59
CA SER A 37 3.70 3.89 3.89
C SER A 37 5.19 3.50 3.85
N LEU A 38 5.63 2.78 2.81
CA LEU A 38 7.03 2.41 2.64
C LEU A 38 7.94 3.63 2.46
N GLN A 39 7.48 4.65 1.74
CA GLN A 39 8.20 5.92 1.57
C GLN A 39 8.27 6.71 2.87
N GLU A 40 7.15 6.83 3.60
CA GLU A 40 7.08 7.46 4.92
C GLU A 40 8.02 6.78 5.94
N LYS A 41 8.18 5.45 5.81
CA LYS A 41 9.09 4.65 6.64
C LYS A 41 10.55 4.76 6.25
N GLY A 42 10.88 5.38 5.12
CA GLY A 42 12.26 5.71 4.76
C GLY A 42 12.78 5.09 3.47
N ILE A 43 11.96 4.36 2.71
CA ILE A 43 12.30 4.02 1.33
C ILE A 43 12.18 5.27 0.47
N LYS A 44 13.29 6.00 0.31
CA LYS A 44 13.32 7.29 -0.42
C LYS A 44 13.10 7.15 -1.93
N ASP A 45 13.28 5.96 -2.46
CA ASP A 45 13.07 5.67 -3.87
C ASP A 45 11.60 5.27 -4.09
N ALA A 46 10.86 6.13 -4.78
CA ALA A 46 9.45 5.91 -5.07
C ALA A 46 9.22 4.67 -5.98
N ASN A 47 10.13 4.40 -6.92
CA ASN A 47 10.02 3.23 -7.81
C ASN A 47 10.27 1.94 -7.02
N LEU A 48 11.22 1.95 -6.08
CA LEU A 48 11.46 0.83 -5.17
C LEU A 48 10.25 0.59 -4.27
N ALA A 49 9.67 1.65 -3.70
CA ALA A 49 8.49 1.56 -2.85
C ALA A 49 7.26 1.04 -3.61
N ASP A 50 7.02 1.53 -4.83
CA ASP A 50 5.93 1.09 -5.69
C ASP A 50 6.11 -0.37 -6.12
N CYS A 51 7.33 -0.76 -6.50
CA CYS A 51 7.65 -2.14 -6.86
C CYS A 51 7.42 -3.08 -5.66
N ALA A 52 7.92 -2.70 -4.48
CA ALA A 52 7.75 -3.48 -3.26
C ALA A 52 6.27 -3.65 -2.89
N ALA A 53 5.51 -2.56 -2.91
CA ALA A 53 4.09 -2.57 -2.61
C ALA A 53 3.29 -3.45 -3.58
N LYS A 54 3.63 -3.40 -4.87
CA LYS A 54 3.01 -4.24 -5.88
C LYS A 54 3.27 -5.73 -5.62
N VAL A 55 4.49 -6.10 -5.27
CA VAL A 55 4.82 -7.50 -4.95
C VAL A 55 4.02 -8.00 -3.74
N TYR A 56 3.84 -7.20 -2.69
CA TYR A 56 3.02 -7.61 -1.53
C TYR A 56 1.55 -7.86 -1.88
N VAL A 57 0.97 -7.02 -2.74
CA VAL A 57 -0.41 -7.21 -3.21
C VAL A 57 -0.53 -8.41 -4.15
N ASP A 58 0.41 -8.55 -5.09
CA ASP A 58 0.41 -9.62 -6.09
C ASP A 58 0.69 -11.01 -5.47
N GLU A 59 1.36 -11.08 -4.31
CA GLU A 59 1.61 -12.32 -3.57
C GLU A 59 0.32 -12.92 -2.97
N GLY A 60 -0.78 -12.16 -2.94
CA GLY A 60 -2.07 -12.65 -2.44
C GLY A 60 -2.21 -12.61 -0.93
N ILE A 61 -1.45 -11.72 -0.25
CA ILE A 61 -1.61 -11.46 1.18
C ILE A 61 -3.02 -10.92 1.45
N SER A 62 -3.66 -11.40 2.51
CA SER A 62 -4.99 -10.95 2.89
C SER A 62 -5.02 -9.45 3.21
N GLN A 63 -6.20 -8.82 3.07
CA GLN A 63 -6.40 -7.41 3.43
C GLN A 63 -6.06 -7.13 4.91
N ALA A 64 -6.25 -8.10 5.80
CA ALA A 64 -5.82 -8.01 7.19
C ALA A 64 -4.29 -7.99 7.32
N GLY A 65 -3.59 -8.87 6.60
CA GLY A 65 -2.13 -8.89 6.54
C GLY A 65 -1.54 -7.61 5.95
N LEU A 66 -2.08 -7.12 4.83
CA LEU A 66 -1.65 -5.85 4.23
C LEU A 66 -1.83 -4.66 5.18
N ARG A 67 -2.90 -4.66 5.99
CA ARG A 67 -3.13 -3.63 7.01
C ARG A 67 -2.12 -3.70 8.15
N ILE A 68 -1.65 -4.89 8.50
CA ILE A 68 -0.56 -5.07 9.46
C ILE A 68 0.75 -4.51 8.87
N LEU A 69 1.06 -4.77 7.59
CA LEU A 69 2.23 -4.18 6.93
C LEU A 69 2.20 -2.65 6.93
N LEU A 70 1.03 -2.06 6.64
CA LEU A 70 0.84 -0.62 6.71
C LEU A 70 1.11 -0.06 8.11
N LYS A 71 0.61 -0.73 9.15
CA LYS A 71 0.77 -0.27 10.55
C LYS A 71 2.12 -0.58 11.16
N SER A 72 2.89 -1.49 10.57
CA SER A 72 4.21 -1.86 11.08
C SER A 72 5.22 -0.75 10.83
N ASP A 73 5.50 0.07 11.83
CA ASP A 73 6.52 1.14 11.76
C ASP A 73 7.94 0.60 11.68
N ASP A 74 8.13 -0.69 11.98
CA ASP A 74 9.44 -1.32 11.88
C ASP A 74 9.84 -1.57 10.43
N THR A 75 10.78 -0.76 9.96
CA THR A 75 11.59 -1.01 8.75
C THR A 75 12.60 -2.13 8.93
N LYS A 76 12.79 -2.59 10.17
CA LYS A 76 13.62 -3.76 10.44
C LYS A 76 12.87 -5.00 10.00
N ALA A 77 13.61 -6.02 9.57
CA ALA A 77 13.07 -7.32 9.22
C ALA A 77 12.48 -8.00 10.48
N VAL A 78 11.33 -7.51 10.92
CA VAL A 78 10.52 -8.11 11.98
C VAL A 78 9.72 -9.22 11.32
N ASP A 79 9.70 -10.36 11.99
CA ASP A 79 9.03 -11.52 11.49
C ASP A 79 7.51 -11.23 11.38
N PRO A 80 6.85 -11.43 10.22
CA PRO A 80 5.45 -11.05 10.07
C PRO A 80 4.48 -11.77 11.02
N GLU A 81 4.82 -12.97 11.52
CA GLU A 81 4.04 -13.64 12.55
C GLU A 81 4.09 -12.87 13.88
N THR A 82 5.22 -12.22 14.17
CA THR A 82 5.37 -11.37 15.37
C THR A 82 4.63 -10.04 15.26
N LEU A 83 4.23 -9.65 14.04
CA LEU A 83 3.38 -8.49 13.78
C LEU A 83 1.87 -8.80 13.88
N GLY A 84 1.53 -10.05 14.24
CA GLY A 84 0.14 -10.49 14.39
C GLY A 84 -0.53 -10.93 13.09
N MET A 85 0.25 -11.22 12.03
CA MET A 85 -0.31 -11.85 10.83
C MET A 85 -0.71 -13.29 11.10
N SER A 86 -1.64 -13.79 10.28
CA SER A 86 -1.84 -15.22 10.15
C SER A 86 -0.56 -15.87 9.59
N LYS A 87 -0.32 -17.14 9.93
CA LYS A 87 0.84 -17.89 9.43
C LYS A 87 0.92 -17.89 7.90
N GLN A 88 -0.22 -18.05 7.23
CA GLN A 88 -0.30 -18.01 5.78
C GLN A 88 0.13 -16.63 5.22
N ASP A 89 -0.44 -15.54 5.76
CA ASP A 89 -0.07 -14.19 5.33
C ASP A 89 1.40 -13.88 5.62
N ALA A 90 1.93 -14.39 6.73
CA ALA A 90 3.32 -14.23 7.08
C ALA A 90 4.26 -14.96 6.11
N ASP A 91 3.92 -16.18 5.71
CA ASP A 91 4.69 -16.94 4.73
C ASP A 91 4.68 -16.26 3.35
N LEU A 92 3.52 -15.73 2.93
CA LEU A 92 3.40 -14.92 1.72
C LEU A 92 4.19 -13.61 1.85
N ALA A 93 4.09 -12.88 2.96
CA ALA A 93 4.88 -11.67 3.20
C ALA A 93 6.38 -11.93 3.15
N ARG A 94 6.86 -13.03 3.76
CA ARG A 94 8.27 -13.44 3.66
C ARG A 94 8.67 -13.78 2.22
N SER A 95 7.79 -14.46 1.47
CA SER A 95 7.98 -14.77 0.05
C SER A 95 8.08 -13.50 -0.80
N ALA A 96 7.15 -12.55 -0.60
CA ALA A 96 7.16 -11.24 -1.22
C ALA A 96 8.46 -10.48 -0.93
N THR A 97 8.89 -10.40 0.34
CA THR A 97 10.15 -9.74 0.72
C THR A 97 11.37 -10.33 -0.02
N ARG A 98 11.45 -11.65 -0.18
CA ARG A 98 12.52 -12.29 -0.97
C ARG A 98 12.44 -11.92 -2.46
N LYS A 99 11.24 -11.86 -3.03
CA LYS A 99 11.01 -11.44 -4.42
C LYS A 99 11.37 -9.98 -4.64
N ILE A 100 11.05 -9.09 -3.71
CA ILE A 100 11.36 -7.65 -3.78
C ILE A 100 12.87 -7.44 -3.89
N ALA A 101 13.67 -8.18 -3.11
CA ALA A 101 15.13 -8.08 -3.16
C ALA A 101 15.69 -8.38 -4.56
N GLY A 102 15.10 -9.33 -5.29
CA GLY A 102 15.52 -9.66 -6.66
C GLY A 102 14.86 -8.83 -7.76
N ALA A 103 13.60 -8.43 -7.57
CA ALA A 103 12.79 -7.78 -8.61
C ALA A 103 12.87 -6.25 -8.57
N CYS A 104 13.15 -5.64 -7.42
CA CYS A 104 13.03 -4.21 -7.22
C CYS A 104 14.38 -3.50 -7.03
N ILE A 105 15.37 -4.11 -6.36
CA ILE A 105 16.68 -3.49 -6.06
C ILE A 105 17.51 -3.20 -7.34
N GLY A 106 17.26 -3.93 -8.43
CA GLY A 106 17.92 -3.71 -9.74
C GLY A 106 17.11 -2.85 -10.72
N LYS A 107 15.93 -2.35 -10.32
CA LYS A 107 14.99 -1.64 -11.18
C LYS A 107 14.72 -0.19 -10.72
N SER A 108 15.27 0.18 -9.58
CA SER A 108 15.29 1.51 -8.96
C SER A 108 16.39 2.38 -9.56
#